data_AF-A0A9N8VK82-F1
#
_entry.id   AF-A0A9N8VK82-F1
#
_cell.length_a   1.000
_cell.length_b   1.000
_cell.length_c   1.000
_cell.angle_alpha   90.00
_cell.angle_beta   90.00
_cell.angle_gamma   90.00
#
_symmetry.space_group_name_H-M   'P 1'
#
loop_
_entity.id
_entity.type
_entity.pdbx_description
1 polymer ?
#
loop_
_entity_poly.entity_id
_entity_poly.type
_entity_poly.pdbx_seq_one_letter_code
_entity_poly.pdbx_strand_id
1 'polypeptide(L)'
;MVLTLARRGLKKIYFPNIIFRLVRAPNLASNQVAFRVPPKVNKLDIRDYLTHIYQVKVVDVRTMNYAAKRPVRKKSGVIRGHYHSRYKKAIVTLCEDFVYPPEPDRLYLDEFEDKAEMVRLYTRKLAGWKSRPQRINVRVKERLNKINEIEKQNVKEDLD
;
A
#
# COMPACT_ATOMS: atom_id res chain seq x y z
N MET A 1 -27.74 -5.11 18.48
CA MET A 1 -28.08 -5.68 17.16
C MET A 1 -27.89 -4.56 16.14
N VAL A 2 -26.92 -4.66 15.22
CA VAL A 2 -26.66 -3.58 14.25
C VAL A 2 -27.82 -3.57 13.25
N LEU A 3 -28.65 -2.53 13.31
CA LEU A 3 -29.72 -2.27 12.36
C LEU A 3 -29.10 -2.00 10.99
N THR A 4 -29.12 -3.02 10.14
CA THR A 4 -28.66 -2.94 8.76
C THR A 4 -29.83 -2.46 7.91
N LEU A 5 -29.69 -1.29 7.29
CA LEU A 5 -30.76 -0.65 6.50
C LEU A 5 -31.05 -1.38 5.16
N ALA A 6 -30.32 -2.45 4.84
CA ALA A 6 -30.34 -3.14 3.56
C ALA A 6 -30.85 -4.59 3.68
N ARG A 7 -31.57 -5.05 2.64
CA ARG A 7 -31.97 -6.46 2.52
C ARG A 7 -30.73 -7.34 2.37
N ARG A 8 -30.56 -8.30 3.27
CA ARG A 8 -29.47 -9.28 3.22
C ARG A 8 -29.74 -10.35 2.17
N GLY A 9 -28.68 -10.87 1.55
CA GLY A 9 -28.77 -12.03 0.67
C GLY A 9 -29.17 -13.31 1.40
N LEU A 10 -29.82 -14.24 0.70
CA LEU A 10 -30.21 -15.55 1.25
C LEU A 10 -29.01 -16.51 1.39
N LYS A 11 -28.00 -16.36 0.53
CA LYS A 11 -26.81 -17.22 0.50
C LYS A 11 -25.86 -16.85 1.65
N LYS A 12 -25.74 -17.75 2.62
CA LYS A 12 -24.82 -17.60 3.76
C LYS A 12 -23.41 -18.05 3.37
N ILE A 13 -22.42 -17.22 3.63
CA ILE A 13 -21.00 -17.54 3.47
C ILE A 13 -20.36 -17.43 4.85
N TYR A 14 -20.00 -18.56 5.45
CA TYR A 14 -19.47 -18.60 6.81
C TYR A 14 -17.99 -18.21 6.87
N PHE A 15 -17.19 -18.68 5.92
CA PHE A 15 -15.74 -18.47 5.89
C PHE A 15 -15.31 -17.86 4.55
N PRO A 16 -15.44 -16.53 4.37
CA PRO A 16 -15.04 -15.87 3.14
C PRO A 16 -13.51 -15.79 3.00
N ASN A 17 -12.96 -16.38 1.94
CA ASN A 17 -11.55 -16.22 1.57
C ASN A 17 -11.38 -15.06 0.56
N ILE A 18 -11.54 -13.82 1.03
CA ILE A 18 -11.50 -12.62 0.20
C ILE A 18 -10.60 -11.57 0.84
N ILE A 19 -9.68 -11.00 0.07
CA ILE A 19 -8.75 -9.98 0.56
C ILE A 19 -9.21 -8.60 0.11
N PHE A 20 -9.50 -7.74 1.08
CA PHE A 20 -9.77 -6.32 0.86
C PHE A 20 -8.52 -5.53 1.25
N ARG A 21 -8.07 -4.65 0.36
CA ARG A 21 -6.96 -3.74 0.63
C ARG A 21 -7.45 -2.31 0.65
N LEU A 22 -7.40 -1.66 1.81
CA LEU A 22 -7.66 -0.24 1.95
C LEU A 22 -6.52 0.56 1.30
N VAL A 23 -6.84 1.57 0.49
CA VAL A 23 -5.86 2.35 -0.29
C VAL A 23 -6.11 3.83 -0.09
N ARG A 24 -5.05 4.59 0.23
CA ARG A 24 -5.10 6.06 0.29
C ARG A 24 -5.44 6.63 -1.09
N ALA A 25 -6.45 7.49 -1.15
CA ALA A 25 -6.87 8.17 -2.37
C ALA A 25 -7.19 9.64 -2.03
N PRO A 26 -6.29 10.59 -2.38
CA PRO A 26 -6.43 11.99 -1.96
C PRO A 26 -7.61 12.71 -2.64
N ASN A 27 -8.09 12.21 -3.78
CA ASN A 27 -9.15 12.85 -4.58
C ASN A 27 -10.57 12.41 -4.15
N LEU A 28 -10.74 11.88 -2.95
CA LEU A 28 -12.03 11.44 -2.40
C LEU A 28 -12.49 12.39 -1.30
N ALA A 29 -13.81 12.46 -1.09
CA ALA A 29 -14.38 13.16 0.05
C ALA A 29 -13.97 12.49 1.38
N SER A 30 -14.07 13.22 2.50
CA SER A 30 -13.69 12.73 3.84
C SER A 30 -14.46 11.47 4.27
N ASN A 31 -15.69 11.29 3.80
CA ASN A 31 -16.52 10.12 4.05
C ASN A 31 -16.33 8.99 3.01
N GLN A 32 -15.42 9.15 2.05
CA GLN A 32 -15.20 8.17 0.97
C GLN A 32 -13.85 7.48 1.10
N VAL A 33 -13.89 6.15 1.09
CA VAL A 33 -12.69 5.32 1.18
C VAL A 33 -12.55 4.43 -0.05
N ALA A 34 -11.32 4.19 -0.48
CA ALA A 34 -11.02 3.33 -1.62
C ALA A 34 -10.48 1.97 -1.17
N PHE A 35 -11.06 0.89 -1.68
CA PHE A 35 -10.56 -0.47 -1.54
C PHE A 35 -10.12 -1.05 -2.88
N ARG A 36 -9.04 -1.82 -2.87
CA ARG A 36 -8.74 -2.81 -3.91
C ARG A 36 -9.36 -4.13 -3.48
N VAL A 37 -10.25 -4.65 -4.33
CA VAL A 37 -10.97 -5.91 -4.12
C VAL A 37 -10.78 -6.84 -5.32
N PRO A 38 -10.98 -8.16 -5.15
CA PRO A 38 -10.94 -9.09 -6.26
C PRO A 38 -12.02 -8.79 -7.30
N PRO A 39 -11.76 -9.02 -8.60
CA PRO A 39 -12.68 -8.66 -9.67
C PRO A 39 -14.03 -9.40 -9.60
N LYS A 40 -14.08 -10.56 -8.93
CA LYS A 40 -15.28 -11.40 -8.78
C LYS A 40 -16.29 -10.86 -7.76
N VAL A 41 -15.91 -9.93 -6.88
CA VAL A 41 -16.76 -9.46 -5.77
C VAL A 41 -17.79 -8.45 -6.27
N ASN A 42 -19.06 -8.58 -5.89
CA ASN A 42 -20.12 -7.65 -6.27
C ASN A 42 -20.23 -6.46 -5.29
N LYS A 43 -20.94 -5.38 -5.69
CA LYS A 43 -21.22 -4.22 -4.84
C LYS A 43 -21.97 -4.59 -3.55
N LEU A 44 -22.96 -5.49 -3.69
CA LEU A 44 -23.75 -6.00 -2.57
C LEU A 44 -22.87 -6.78 -1.58
N ASP A 45 -22.00 -7.65 -2.10
CA ASP A 45 -21.06 -8.41 -1.28
C ASP A 45 -20.09 -7.50 -0.52
N ILE A 46 -19.60 -6.42 -1.16
CA ILE A 46 -18.72 -5.43 -0.50
C ILE A 46 -19.45 -4.78 0.67
N ARG A 47 -20.70 -4.36 0.47
CA ARG A 47 -21.52 -3.74 1.51
C ARG A 47 -21.74 -4.71 2.66
N ASP A 48 -22.19 -5.93 2.37
CA ASP A 48 -22.44 -6.95 3.39
C ASP A 48 -21.16 -7.33 4.14
N TYR A 49 -20.05 -7.50 3.43
CA TYR A 49 -18.74 -7.85 4.02
C TYR A 49 -18.27 -6.78 5.00
N LEU A 50 -18.25 -5.51 4.60
CA LEU A 50 -17.81 -4.40 5.46
C LEU A 50 -18.74 -4.21 6.67
N THR A 51 -20.05 -4.42 6.48
CA THR A 51 -21.03 -4.23 7.54
C THR A 51 -21.00 -5.36 8.57
N HIS A 52 -20.82 -6.62 8.17
CA HIS A 52 -20.87 -7.75 9.10
C HIS A 52 -19.51 -8.05 9.74
N ILE A 53 -18.41 -7.92 8.99
CA ILE A 53 -17.06 -8.27 9.51
C ILE A 53 -16.44 -7.08 10.24
N TYR A 54 -16.49 -5.89 9.64
CA TYR A 54 -15.87 -4.69 10.21
C TYR A 54 -16.86 -3.76 10.91
N GLN A 55 -18.16 -4.08 10.93
CA GLN A 55 -19.19 -3.30 11.62
C GLN A 55 -19.31 -1.85 11.12
N VAL A 56 -18.97 -1.63 9.85
CA VAL A 56 -18.98 -0.30 9.22
C VAL A 56 -20.33 -0.01 8.58
N LYS A 57 -20.90 1.18 8.86
CA LYS A 57 -22.14 1.64 8.21
C LYS A 57 -21.85 2.22 6.82
N VAL A 58 -22.24 1.47 5.79
CA VAL A 58 -22.05 1.84 4.38
C VAL A 58 -23.34 2.40 3.77
N VAL A 59 -23.23 3.61 3.19
CA VAL A 59 -24.30 4.31 2.49
C VAL A 59 -24.38 3.87 1.03
N ASP A 60 -23.28 3.99 0.29
CA ASP A 60 -23.19 3.66 -1.14
C ASP A 60 -21.87 2.95 -1.48
N VAL A 61 -21.88 2.15 -2.54
CA VAL A 61 -20.69 1.46 -3.08
C VAL A 61 -20.62 1.64 -4.59
N ARG A 62 -19.54 2.28 -5.03
CA ARG A 62 -19.21 2.47 -6.45
C ARG A 62 -18.01 1.62 -6.80
N THR A 63 -18.05 0.94 -7.94
CA THR A 63 -16.98 0.01 -8.34
C THR A 63 -16.53 0.28 -9.76
N MET A 64 -15.24 0.09 -10.00
CA MET A 64 -14.63 0.22 -11.32
C MET A 64 -13.60 -0.90 -11.52
N ASN A 65 -13.60 -1.50 -12.70
CA ASN A 65 -12.69 -2.59 -13.05
C ASN A 65 -11.38 -2.03 -13.60
N TYR A 66 -10.25 -2.36 -12.98
CA TYR A 66 -8.93 -1.99 -13.46
C TYR A 66 -8.28 -3.18 -14.18
N ALA A 67 -7.82 -2.91 -15.41
CA ALA A 67 -7.08 -3.89 -16.19
C ALA A 67 -5.73 -4.23 -15.54
N ALA A 68 -5.25 -5.43 -15.80
CA ALA A 68 -3.90 -5.84 -15.43
C ALA A 68 -2.87 -4.97 -16.16
N LYS A 69 -1.85 -4.50 -15.44
CA LYS A 69 -0.71 -3.81 -16.07
C LYS A 69 0.25 -4.87 -16.60
N ARG A 70 0.37 -4.96 -17.92
CA ARG A 70 1.31 -5.86 -18.60
C ARG A 70 2.74 -5.34 -18.44
N PRO A 71 3.73 -6.23 -18.27
CA PRO A 71 5.13 -5.82 -18.25
C PRO A 71 5.55 -5.29 -19.63
N VAL A 72 6.50 -4.36 -19.64
CA VAL A 72 7.00 -3.76 -20.87
C VAL A 72 7.92 -4.76 -21.57
N ARG A 73 7.60 -5.09 -22.82
CA ARG A 73 8.47 -5.89 -23.69
C ARG A 73 9.42 -4.95 -24.42
N LYS A 74 10.73 -5.17 -24.27
CA LYS A 74 11.72 -4.47 -25.10
C LYS A 74 11.77 -5.10 -26.49
N LYS A 75 12.21 -4.34 -27.49
CA LYS A 75 12.48 -4.84 -28.86
C LYS A 75 13.47 -6.01 -28.88
N SER A 76 14.36 -6.09 -27.88
CA SER A 76 15.30 -7.19 -27.67
C SER A 76 14.68 -8.47 -27.06
N GLY A 77 13.36 -8.55 -26.91
CA GLY A 77 12.66 -9.71 -26.33
C GLY A 77 12.67 -9.79 -24.80
N VAL A 78 13.48 -8.97 -24.12
CA VAL A 78 13.55 -8.96 -22.65
C VAL A 78 12.30 -8.33 -22.05
N ILE A 79 11.57 -9.10 -21.25
CA ILE A 79 10.42 -8.65 -20.47
C ILE A 79 10.95 -8.00 -19.18
N ARG A 80 10.70 -6.70 -18.98
CA ARG A 80 11.00 -6.03 -17.70
C ARG A 80 9.71 -5.73 -16.95
N GLY A 81 9.69 -6.09 -15.67
CA GLY A 81 8.64 -5.77 -14.71
C GLY A 81 7.79 -6.96 -14.29
N HIS A 82 7.03 -6.77 -13.21
CA HIS A 82 6.11 -7.78 -12.70
C HIS A 82 4.72 -7.63 -13.33
N TYR A 83 4.04 -8.76 -13.53
CA TYR A 83 2.64 -8.75 -13.93
C TYR A 83 1.79 -8.26 -12.76
N HIS A 84 1.12 -7.12 -12.92
CA HIS A 84 0.16 -6.66 -11.92
C HIS A 84 -1.20 -7.25 -12.25
N SER A 85 -1.73 -8.10 -11.36
CA SER A 85 -3.05 -8.71 -11.53
C SER A 85 -4.14 -7.65 -11.66
N ARG A 86 -5.15 -7.92 -12.48
CA ARG A 86 -6.37 -7.11 -12.56
C ARG A 86 -7.05 -7.05 -11.18
N TYR A 87 -7.64 -5.92 -10.86
CA TYR A 87 -8.38 -5.73 -9.61
C TYR A 87 -9.60 -4.85 -9.85
N LYS A 88 -10.53 -4.84 -8.92
CA LYS A 88 -11.65 -3.90 -8.90
C LYS A 88 -11.36 -2.87 -7.81
N LYS A 89 -11.53 -1.59 -8.12
CA LYS A 89 -11.50 -0.53 -7.11
C LYS A 89 -12.93 -0.30 -6.66
N ALA A 90 -13.15 -0.33 -5.36
CA ALA A 90 -14.42 0.00 -4.74
C ALA A 90 -14.25 1.31 -3.99
N ILE A 91 -15.04 2.33 -4.33
CA ILE A 91 -15.19 3.55 -3.57
C ILE A 91 -16.42 3.35 -2.71
N VAL A 92 -16.26 3.40 -1.40
CA VAL A 92 -17.30 3.16 -0.42
C VAL A 92 -17.59 4.46 0.29
N THR A 93 -18.85 4.88 0.27
CA THR A 93 -19.32 6.05 1.02
C THR A 93 -19.79 5.58 2.39
N LEU A 94 -19.13 6.10 3.41
CA LEU A 94 -19.39 5.82 4.81
C LEU A 94 -20.43 6.79 5.37
N CYS A 95 -21.07 6.40 6.47
CA CYS A 95 -21.94 7.29 7.23
C CYS A 95 -21.15 8.32 8.05
N GLU A 96 -19.91 7.98 8.42
CA GLU A 96 -19.00 8.78 9.23
C GLU A 96 -17.75 9.10 8.44
N ASP A 97 -17.11 10.22 8.77
CA ASP A 97 -15.88 10.65 8.13
C ASP A 97 -14.69 9.80 8.58
N PHE A 98 -13.75 9.57 7.67
CA PHE A 98 -12.55 8.80 7.93
C PHE A 98 -11.32 9.54 7.44
N VAL A 99 -10.36 9.74 8.34
CA VAL A 99 -9.07 10.36 8.02
C VAL A 99 -7.96 9.36 8.33
N TYR A 100 -7.06 9.19 7.37
CA TYR A 100 -5.87 8.36 7.59
C TYR A 100 -4.92 9.02 8.59
N PRO A 101 -4.16 8.24 9.37
CA PRO A 101 -3.07 8.81 10.15
C PRO A 101 -2.05 9.48 9.20
N PRO A 102 -1.33 10.50 9.66
CA PRO A 102 -0.26 11.12 8.88
C PRO A 102 0.81 10.07 8.52
N GLU A 103 1.50 10.29 7.41
CA GLU A 103 2.65 9.47 7.07
C GLU A 103 3.78 9.75 8.08
N PRO A 104 4.51 8.71 8.53
CA PRO A 104 5.62 8.91 9.44
C PRO A 104 6.76 9.68 8.75
N ASP A 105 7.57 10.38 9.55
CA ASP A 105 8.71 11.12 9.06
C ASP A 105 9.68 10.23 8.27
N ARG A 106 10.25 10.78 7.19
CA ARG A 106 11.14 10.04 6.30
C ARG A 106 12.39 9.52 7.00
N LEU A 107 12.98 10.33 7.87
CA LEU A 107 14.16 9.96 8.67
C LEU A 107 13.88 8.75 9.54
N TYR A 108 12.71 8.75 10.19
CA TYR A 108 12.24 7.62 10.98
C TYR A 108 12.17 6.36 10.11
N LEU A 109 11.45 6.40 8.98
CA LEU A 109 11.34 5.24 8.07
C LEU A 109 12.70 4.70 7.62
N ASP A 110 13.62 5.58 7.25
CA ASP A 110 14.97 5.22 6.81
C ASP A 110 15.74 4.47 7.90
N GLU A 111 15.61 4.88 9.17
CA GLU A 111 16.20 4.15 10.30
C GLU A 111 15.61 2.75 10.48
N PHE A 112 14.28 2.58 10.33
CA PHE A 112 13.65 1.26 10.42
C PHE A 112 14.07 0.35 9.27
N GLU A 113 14.15 0.89 8.05
CA GLU A 113 14.66 0.15 6.89
C GLU A 113 16.10 -0.31 7.13
N ASP A 114 16.98 0.60 7.57
CA ASP A 114 18.38 0.29 7.87
C ASP A 114 18.49 -0.77 8.97
N LYS A 115 17.73 -0.64 10.07
CA LYS A 115 17.67 -1.64 11.15
C LYS A 115 17.20 -3.00 10.63
N ALA A 116 16.14 -3.04 9.83
CA ALA A 116 15.62 -4.28 9.25
C ALA A 116 16.62 -4.93 8.27
N GLU A 117 17.31 -4.12 7.47
CA GLU A 117 18.38 -4.58 6.58
C GLU A 117 19.58 -5.13 7.37
N MET A 118 19.97 -4.48 8.46
CA MET A 118 20.99 -4.97 9.38
C MET A 118 20.61 -6.31 10.00
N VAL A 119 19.40 -6.44 10.55
CA VAL A 119 18.89 -7.71 11.09
C VAL A 119 18.93 -8.82 10.04
N ARG A 120 18.47 -8.53 8.81
CA ARG A 120 18.52 -9.46 7.68
C ARG A 120 19.96 -9.85 7.32
N LEU A 121 20.91 -8.92 7.37
CA LEU A 121 22.32 -9.24 7.17
C LEU A 121 22.83 -10.18 8.26
N TYR A 122 22.55 -9.90 9.53
CA TYR A 122 22.97 -10.74 10.65
C TYR A 122 22.39 -12.16 10.55
N THR A 123 21.08 -12.29 10.27
CA THR A 123 20.46 -13.61 10.06
C THR A 123 21.02 -14.35 8.85
N ARG A 124 21.33 -13.65 7.75
CA ARG A 124 21.91 -14.28 6.55
C ARG A 124 23.36 -14.72 6.73
N LYS A 125 24.16 -14.02 7.54
CA LYS A 125 25.54 -14.43 7.87
C LYS A 125 25.59 -15.81 8.53
N LEU A 126 24.54 -16.17 9.28
CA LEU A 126 24.40 -17.49 9.89
C LEU A 126 24.05 -18.60 8.87
N ALA A 127 23.53 -18.23 7.70
CA ALA A 127 23.12 -19.14 6.63
C ALA A 127 24.15 -19.23 5.50
N GLY A 128 25.41 -19.54 5.82
CA GLY A 128 26.45 -20.23 5.02
C GLY A 128 26.66 -19.95 3.51
N TRP A 129 26.06 -18.95 2.89
CA TRP A 129 26.16 -18.70 1.44
C TRP A 129 26.70 -17.29 1.14
N LYS A 130 27.63 -17.22 0.19
CA LYS A 130 28.48 -16.08 -0.21
C LYS A 130 27.88 -14.69 0.03
N SER A 131 28.68 -13.81 0.62
CA SER A 131 28.37 -12.38 0.80
C SER A 131 28.09 -11.71 -0.56
N ARG A 132 26.86 -11.23 -0.77
CA ARG A 132 26.56 -10.33 -1.90
C ARG A 132 26.99 -8.92 -1.52
N PRO A 133 27.47 -8.08 -2.47
CA PRO A 133 27.83 -6.70 -2.16
C PRO A 133 26.66 -5.98 -1.49
N GLN A 134 26.94 -5.37 -0.34
CA GLN A 134 25.94 -4.80 0.55
C GLN A 134 25.31 -3.56 -0.10
N ARG A 135 24.04 -3.66 -0.51
CA ARG A 135 23.22 -2.50 -0.95
C ARG A 135 23.18 -1.38 0.10
N ILE A 136 23.30 -1.75 1.37
CA ILE A 136 23.32 -0.86 2.55
C ILE A 136 24.47 0.14 2.45
N ASN A 137 25.69 -0.31 2.15
CA ASN A 137 26.84 0.59 2.06
C ASN A 137 26.71 1.60 0.91
N VAL A 138 26.00 1.23 -0.16
CA VAL A 138 25.74 2.13 -1.30
C VAL A 138 24.74 3.21 -0.90
N ARG A 139 23.60 2.85 -0.31
CA ARG A 139 22.57 3.83 0.16
C ARG A 139 23.08 4.73 1.28
N VAL A 140 23.84 4.19 2.23
CA VAL A 140 24.43 4.97 3.32
C VAL A 140 25.46 5.96 2.77
N LYS A 141 26.32 5.54 1.83
CA LYS A 141 27.28 6.43 1.15
C LYS A 141 26.59 7.52 0.34
N GLU A 142 25.52 7.17 -0.40
CA GLU A 142 24.71 8.15 -1.13
C GLU A 142 24.04 9.17 -0.20
N ARG A 143 23.56 8.75 0.98
CA ARG A 143 23.01 9.66 2.01
C ARG A 143 24.07 10.59 2.59
N LEU A 144 25.21 10.05 3.01
CA LEU A 144 26.31 10.85 3.55
C LEU A 144 26.80 11.88 2.52
N ASN A 145 26.91 11.48 1.25
CA ASN A 145 27.25 12.42 0.18
C ASN A 145 26.23 13.55 0.05
N LYS A 146 24.92 13.24 0.10
CA LYS A 146 23.86 14.26 0.07
C LYS A 146 23.88 15.19 1.28
N ILE A 147 24.11 14.67 2.48
CA ILE A 147 24.22 15.49 3.70
C ILE A 147 25.41 16.45 3.56
N ASN A 148 26.56 15.93 3.15
CA ASN A 148 27.76 16.75 2.91
C ASN A 148 27.55 17.80 1.78
N GLU A 149 26.72 17.51 0.78
CA GLU A 149 26.35 18.47 -0.27
C GLU A 149 25.44 19.58 0.26
N ILE A 150 24.46 19.24 1.09
CA ILE A 150 23.55 20.21 1.74
C ILE A 150 24.34 21.11 2.70
N GLU A 151 25.22 20.55 3.53
CA GLU A 151 26.07 21.33 4.43
C GLU A 151 26.97 22.32 3.68
N LYS A 152 27.51 21.92 2.52
CA LYS A 152 28.30 22.81 1.66
C LYS A 152 27.47 23.91 1.00
N GLN A 153 26.18 23.70 0.78
CA GLN A 153 25.27 24.71 0.24
C GLN A 153 24.93 25.74 1.32
N ASN A 154 24.58 25.29 2.52
CA ASN A 154 24.26 26.18 3.65
C ASN A 154 25.46 27.07 4.04
N VAL A 155 26.67 26.49 4.09
CA VAL A 155 27.89 27.26 4.38
C VAL A 155 28.20 28.32 3.32
N LYS A 156 27.78 28.13 2.06
CA LYS A 156 27.92 29.14 1.01
C LYS A 156 26.87 30.24 1.14
N GLU A 157 25.63 29.90 1.47
CA GLU A 157 24.56 30.87 1.71
C GLU A 157 24.82 31.75 2.95
N ASP A 158 25.58 31.25 3.93
CA ASP A 158 25.98 32.01 5.12
C ASP A 158 27.19 32.96 4.89
N LEU A 159 27.87 32.83 3.75
CA LEU A 159 29.06 33.63 3.39
C LEU A 159 28.78 34.73 2.34
N ASP A 160 27.57 34.73 1.76
CA ASP A 160 27.04 35.76 0.85
C ASP A 160 26.10 36.72 1.62
#